data_AF-A0A965RWJ0-F1
#
_entry.id   AF-A0A965RWJ0-F1
#
_cell.length_a   1.000
_cell.length_b   1.000
_cell.length_c   1.000
_cell.angle_alpha   90.00
_cell.angle_beta   90.00
_cell.angle_gamma   90.00
#
_symmetry.space_group_name_H-M   'P 1'
#
loop_
_entity.id
_entity.type
_entity.pdbx_description
1 polymer ?
#
loop_
_entity_poly.entity_id
_entity_poly.type
_entity_poly.pdbx_seq_one_letter_code
_entity_poly.pdbx_strand_id
1 'polypeptide(L)'
;MQNQLKLLENEFNRELNELIGSGKITDLNKVIVICQSHLQKSREYFLKIKSISPTDEIYYFKQFKPRILAKLIYYRKIHEIQQNFPLGNEDVRMNYINTHLQ
;
A
#
# COMPACT_ATOMS: atom_id res chain seq x y z
N MET A 1 13.95 7.51 -16.53
CA MET A 1 13.34 7.38 -15.18
C MET A 1 12.76 6.00 -14.89
N GLN A 2 12.18 5.33 -15.91
CA GLN A 2 11.46 4.06 -15.76
C GLN A 2 12.25 2.92 -15.11
N ASN A 3 13.55 2.76 -15.40
CA ASN A 3 14.36 1.71 -14.77
C ASN A 3 14.48 1.89 -13.25
N GLN A 4 14.61 3.13 -12.77
CA GLN A 4 14.68 3.41 -11.33
C GLN A 4 13.33 3.19 -10.64
N LEU A 5 12.22 3.53 -11.30
CA LEU A 5 10.88 3.22 -10.79
C LEU A 5 10.62 1.72 -10.74
N LYS A 6 11.11 0.93 -11.71
CA LYS A 6 11.04 -0.53 -11.66
C LYS A 6 11.86 -1.12 -10.52
N LEU A 7 13.05 -0.57 -10.23
CA LEU A 7 13.85 -0.99 -9.08
C LEU A 7 13.12 -0.72 -7.76
N LEU A 8 12.54 0.48 -7.60
CA LEU A 8 11.70 0.82 -6.44
C LEU A 8 10.48 -0.10 -6.32
N GLU A 9 9.83 -0.44 -7.43
CA GLU A 9 8.70 -1.36 -7.44
C GLU A 9 9.10 -2.78 -7.00
N ASN A 10 10.27 -3.26 -7.45
CA ASN A 10 10.81 -4.55 -7.05
C ASN A 10 11.21 -4.58 -5.58
N GLU A 11 11.89 -3.53 -5.08
CA GLU A 11 12.22 -3.36 -3.66
C GLU A 11 10.95 -3.38 -2.81
N PHE A 12 9.96 -2.59 -3.19
CA PHE A 12 8.66 -2.55 -2.51
C PHE A 12 7.96 -3.91 -2.48
N ASN A 13 7.89 -4.61 -3.62
CA ASN A 13 7.26 -5.92 -3.69
C ASN A 13 8.00 -6.96 -2.84
N ARG A 14 9.33 -6.90 -2.80
CA ARG A 14 10.14 -7.77 -1.94
C ARG A 14 9.86 -7.51 -0.47
N GLU A 15 9.96 -6.26 -0.01
CA GLU A 15 9.67 -5.88 1.38
C GLU A 15 8.24 -6.25 1.79
N LEU A 16 7.28 -6.04 0.88
CA LEU A 16 5.89 -6.41 1.10
C LEU A 16 5.73 -7.93 1.26
N ASN A 17 6.38 -8.73 0.41
CA ASN A 17 6.32 -10.18 0.48
C ASN A 17 7.02 -10.74 1.73
N GLU A 18 8.10 -10.11 2.18
CA GLU A 18 8.78 -10.47 3.43
C GLU A 18 7.87 -10.24 4.65
N LEU A 19 7.07 -9.16 4.67
CA LEU A 19 6.11 -8.89 5.75
C LEU A 19 4.84 -9.76 5.71
N ILE A 20 4.42 -10.19 4.52
CA ILE A 20 3.19 -10.95 4.31
C ILE A 20 3.44 -12.48 4.34
N GLY A 21 4.70 -12.90 4.52
CA GLY A 21 5.14 -14.29 4.50
C GLY A 21 4.22 -15.30 5.22
N SER A 22 4.05 -16.47 4.59
CA SER A 22 3.26 -17.64 5.00
C SER A 22 1.79 -17.40 5.41
N GLY A 23 1.15 -16.37 4.86
CA GLY A 23 -0.32 -16.23 4.91
C GLY A 23 -0.86 -15.62 6.21
N LYS A 24 0.00 -15.09 7.07
CA LYS A 24 -0.40 -14.25 8.20
C LYS A 24 0.16 -12.86 8.00
N ILE A 25 -0.73 -11.89 7.79
CA ILE A 25 -0.36 -10.48 7.90
C ILE A 25 0.00 -10.25 9.37
N THR A 26 1.29 -10.32 9.69
CA THR A 26 1.78 -10.24 11.07
C THR A 26 1.73 -8.82 11.61
N ASP A 27 1.86 -7.81 10.74
CA ASP A 27 1.87 -6.40 11.15
C ASP A 27 1.38 -5.46 10.04
N LEU A 28 0.07 -5.16 10.03
CA LEU A 28 -0.52 -4.21 9.08
C LEU A 28 0.04 -2.79 9.21
N ASN A 29 0.42 -2.38 10.43
CA ASN A 29 1.00 -1.05 10.64
C ASN A 29 2.32 -0.93 9.89
N LYS A 30 3.20 -1.94 9.97
CA LYS A 30 4.44 -1.97 9.19
C LYS A 30 4.17 -1.95 7.69
N VAL A 31 3.19 -2.71 7.21
CA VAL A 31 2.83 -2.69 5.77
C VAL A 31 2.38 -1.30 5.32
N ILE A 32 1.55 -0.61 6.12
CA ILE A 32 1.11 0.76 5.86
C ILE A 32 2.32 1.72 5.82
N VAL A 33 3.23 1.61 6.79
CA VAL A 33 4.45 2.44 6.87
C VAL A 33 5.35 2.21 5.65
N ILE A 34 5.54 0.97 5.21
CA ILE A 34 6.33 0.66 4.01
C ILE A 34 5.69 1.28 2.76
N CYS A 35 4.37 1.16 2.59
CA CYS A 35 3.67 1.78 1.46
C CYS A 35 3.86 3.31 1.46
N GLN A 36 3.75 3.96 2.63
CA GLN A 36 3.96 5.40 2.77
C GLN A 36 5.41 5.79 2.46
N SER A 37 6.38 5.03 2.98
CA SER A 37 7.81 5.25 2.75
C SER A 37 8.15 5.18 1.26
N HIS A 38 7.69 4.15 0.55
CA HIS A 38 7.93 4.02 -0.89
C HIS A 38 7.24 5.11 -1.72
N LEU A 39 6.04 5.54 -1.35
CA LEU A 39 5.39 6.69 -1.97
C LEU A 39 6.21 7.97 -1.75
N GLN A 40 6.74 8.19 -0.55
CA GLN A 40 7.60 9.33 -0.25
C GLN A 40 8.92 9.27 -1.02
N LYS A 41 9.66 8.15 -0.95
CA LYS A 41 10.90 7.92 -1.71
C LYS A 41 10.70 8.21 -3.20
N SER A 42 9.61 7.70 -3.79
CA SER A 42 9.31 7.91 -5.21
C SER A 42 8.98 9.37 -5.55
N ARG A 43 8.31 10.09 -4.64
CA ARG A 43 8.01 11.51 -4.79
C ARG A 43 9.28 12.35 -4.71
N GLU A 44 10.15 12.08 -3.76
CA GLU A 44 11.45 12.76 -3.64
C GLU A 44 12.31 12.53 -4.88
N TYR A 45 12.31 11.30 -5.40
CA TYR A 45 12.99 11.00 -6.66
C TYR A 45 12.39 11.79 -7.84
N PHE A 46 11.05 11.83 -7.94
CA PHE A 46 10.35 12.62 -8.96
C PHE A 46 10.73 14.11 -8.91
N LEU A 47 10.76 14.71 -7.72
CA LEU A 47 11.05 16.13 -7.52
C LEU A 47 12.52 16.50 -7.75
N LYS A 48 13.46 15.56 -7.60
CA LYS A 48 14.90 15.79 -7.85
C LYS A 48 15.27 15.83 -9.34
N ILE A 49 14.38 15.37 -10.22
CA ILE A 49 14.64 15.32 -11.66
C ILE A 49 14.48 16.72 -12.26
N LYS A 50 15.53 17.23 -12.91
CA LYS A 50 15.53 18.57 -13.53
C LYS A 50 14.62 18.67 -14.78
N SER A 51 14.46 17.57 -15.51
CA SER A 51 13.59 17.49 -16.70
C SER A 51 13.13 16.05 -16.89
N ILE A 52 11.83 15.87 -17.09
CA ILE A 52 11.15 14.58 -17.24
C ILE A 52 10.50 14.54 -18.62
N SER A 53 10.56 13.39 -19.29
CA SER A 53 9.83 13.22 -20.55
C SER A 53 8.33 13.05 -20.25
N PRO A 54 7.42 13.53 -21.13
CA PRO A 54 5.98 13.34 -20.94
C PRO A 54 5.60 11.86 -20.74
N THR A 55 6.27 10.95 -21.44
CA THR A 55 6.08 9.51 -21.29
C THR A 55 6.45 8.99 -19.90
N ASP A 56 7.58 9.44 -19.35
CA ASP A 56 8.03 9.05 -18.00
C ASP A 56 7.12 9.65 -16.92
N GLU A 57 6.63 10.87 -17.12
CA GLU A 57 5.66 11.52 -16.23
C GLU A 57 4.32 10.78 -16.22
N ILE A 58 3.76 10.48 -17.40
CA ILE A 58 2.54 9.69 -17.53
C ILE A 58 2.70 8.34 -16.84
N TYR A 59 3.82 7.65 -17.07
CA TYR A 59 4.09 6.37 -16.42
C TYR A 59 4.10 6.50 -14.88
N TYR A 60 4.75 7.52 -14.33
CA TYR A 60 4.78 7.75 -12.89
C TYR A 60 3.37 7.95 -12.31
N PHE A 61 2.59 8.86 -12.89
CA PHE A 61 1.28 9.24 -12.33
C PHE A 61 0.16 8.25 -12.64
N LYS A 62 0.20 7.56 -13.79
CA LYS A 62 -0.88 6.68 -14.22
C LYS A 62 -0.63 5.20 -13.95
N GLN A 63 0.64 4.79 -13.79
CA GLN A 63 0.98 3.38 -13.59
C GLN A 63 1.63 3.14 -12.23
N PHE A 64 2.80 3.74 -11.97
CA PHE A 64 3.59 3.45 -10.78
C PHE A 64 2.91 3.91 -9.48
N LYS A 65 2.57 5.21 -9.37
CA LYS A 65 2.00 5.80 -8.16
C LYS A 65 0.66 5.16 -7.76
N PRO A 66 -0.30 4.93 -8.70
CA PRO A 66 -1.56 4.26 -8.37
C PRO A 66 -1.39 2.84 -7.83
N ARG A 67 -0.41 2.06 -8.31
CA ARG A 67 -0.17 0.68 -7.82
C ARG A 67 0.18 0.62 -6.34
N ILE A 68 1.09 1.47 -5.89
CA ILE A 68 1.48 1.53 -4.47
C ILE A 68 0.33 2.14 -3.64
N LEU A 69 -0.34 3.17 -4.16
CA LEU A 69 -1.47 3.79 -3.48
C LEU A 69 -2.65 2.83 -3.29
N ALA A 70 -2.97 2.00 -4.28
CA ALA A 70 -4.01 0.99 -4.17
C ALA A 70 -3.74 0.01 -3.03
N LYS A 71 -2.48 -0.45 -2.89
CA LYS A 71 -2.06 -1.30 -1.78
C LYS A 71 -2.17 -0.58 -0.43
N LEU A 72 -1.75 0.68 -0.35
CA LEU A 72 -1.90 1.48 0.87
C LEU A 72 -3.37 1.59 1.30
N ILE A 73 -4.27 1.91 0.35
CA ILE A 73 -5.71 2.01 0.62
C ILE A 73 -6.25 0.67 1.12
N TYR A 74 -5.90 -0.42 0.44
CA TYR A 74 -6.30 -1.77 0.81
C TYR A 74 -5.88 -2.11 2.25
N TYR A 75 -4.58 -2.03 2.58
CA TYR A 75 -4.09 -2.40 3.90
C TYR A 75 -4.59 -1.46 5.00
N ARG A 76 -4.80 -0.18 4.69
CA ARG A 76 -5.41 0.76 5.62
C ARG A 76 -6.86 0.37 5.93
N LYS A 77 -7.62 -0.09 4.93
CA LYS A 77 -9.00 -0.53 5.15
C LYS A 77 -9.05 -1.79 6.01
N ILE A 78 -8.19 -2.77 5.73
CA ILE A 78 -8.08 -3.98 6.56
C ILE A 78 -7.69 -3.62 8.00
N HIS A 79 -6.74 -2.70 8.17
CA HIS A 79 -6.30 -2.24 9.48
C HIS A 79 -7.43 -1.56 10.26
N GLU A 80 -8.18 -0.66 9.64
CA GLU A 80 -9.37 -0.02 10.22
C GLU A 80 -10.40 -1.07 10.66
N ILE A 81 -10.69 -2.05 9.82
CA ILE A 81 -11.62 -3.13 10.14
C ILE A 81 -11.15 -3.92 11.36
N GLN A 82 -9.85 -4.25 11.43
CA GLN A 82 -9.27 -4.98 12.57
C GLN A 82 -9.27 -4.16 13.86
N GLN A 83 -8.95 -2.87 13.80
CA GLN A 83 -8.91 -1.99 14.97
C GLN A 83 -10.31 -1.76 15.57
N ASN A 84 -11.32 -1.64 14.71
CA ASN A 84 -12.70 -1.41 15.13
C ASN A 84 -13.50 -2.71 15.32
N PHE A 85 -12.87 -3.89 15.17
CA PHE A 85 -13.57 -5.16 15.28
C PHE A 85 -14.09 -5.35 16.71
N PRO A 86 -15.40 -5.61 16.91
CA PRO A 86 -15.98 -5.60 18.24
C PRO A 86 -15.58 -6.84 19.07
N LEU A 87 -15.29 -6.63 20.35
CA LEU A 87 -15.01 -7.71 21.31
C LEU A 87 -16.28 -8.42 21.80
N GLY A 88 -17.48 -7.94 21.43
CA GLY A 88 -18.79 -8.43 21.86
C GLY A 88 -19.10 -9.88 21.44
N ASN A 89 -20.36 -10.28 21.64
CA ASN A 89 -20.84 -11.62 21.29
C ASN A 89 -20.86 -11.83 19.75
N GLU A 90 -21.14 -13.07 19.35
CA GLU A 90 -21.15 -13.47 17.94
C GLU A 90 -22.10 -12.62 17.08
N ASP A 91 -23.28 -12.28 17.60
CA ASP A 91 -24.27 -11.44 16.90
C ASP A 91 -23.70 -10.05 16.56
N VAL A 92 -23.05 -9.39 17.52
CA VAL A 92 -22.42 -8.08 17.33
C VAL A 92 -21.29 -8.16 16.32
N ARG A 93 -20.49 -9.24 16.34
CA ARG A 93 -19.41 -9.47 15.37
C ARG A 93 -19.95 -9.74 13.96
N MET A 94 -20.99 -10.55 13.83
CA MET A 94 -21.64 -10.85 12.55
C MET A 94 -22.30 -9.61 11.95
N ASN A 95 -22.98 -8.79 12.77
CA ASN A 95 -23.56 -7.53 12.33
C ASN A 95 -22.47 -6.57 11.81
N TYR A 96 -21.34 -6.48 12.51
CA TYR A 96 -20.21 -5.67 12.08
C TYR A 96 -19.64 -6.13 10.74
N ILE A 97 -19.43 -7.44 10.55
CA ILE A 97 -18.97 -8.04 9.28
C ILE A 97 -19.94 -7.70 8.14
N ASN A 98 -21.24 -7.95 8.34
CA ASN A 98 -22.26 -7.69 7.33
C ASN A 98 -22.35 -6.21 6.93
N THR A 99 -22.10 -5.30 7.87
CA THR A 99 -22.18 -3.85 7.59
C THR A 99 -20.93 -3.32 6.87
N HIS A 100 -19.75 -3.90 7.12
CA HIS A 100 -18.47 -3.34 6.69
C HIS A 100 -17.81 -4.07 5.51
N LEU A 101 -18.31 -5.26 5.14
CA LEU A 101 -17.75 -6.11 4.08
C LEU A 101 -18.74 -6.46 2.96
N GLN A 102 -19.93 -5.83 2.94
CA GLN A 102 -20.92 -5.95 1.85
C GLN A 102 -20.66 -4.97 0.70
#